data_AF-A0A9X2IFV2-F1
#
_entry.id   AF-A0A9X2IFV2-F1
#
_cell.length_a   1.000
_cell.length_b   1.000
_cell.length_c   1.000
_cell.angle_alpha   90.00
_cell.angle_beta   90.00
_cell.angle_gamma   90.00
#
_symmetry.space_group_name_H-M   'P 1'
#
loop_
_entity.id
_entity.type
_entity.pdbx_description
1 polymer ?
#
loop_
_entity_poly.entity_id
_entity_poly.type
_entity_poly.pdbx_seq_one_letter_code
_entity_poly.pdbx_strand_id
1 'polypeptide(L)'
;MDLADALGLARDLVAEHGLTGWRVTLDRAKRRAGVTRFDSRVIGLSAPLTALAGEDEVRDTILHEIAHALVGPRHGHDATWRRTALSIGCSGERCVPADAPRPVEPWQGTCPAGHTAGRHRRPERVVTCARCAPGRFDLAHLLTWSHHGRPATAEMLHPNYLAELERLAAGQRMRVLGPGQRARIIVGGRYAGSVGTVVKRGRTRYHLRVGRQVLTVPFAGVEPV
;
A
#
# COMPACT_ATOMS: atom_id res chain seq x y z
N MET A 1 11.01 10.07 -16.90
CA MET A 1 12.45 9.87 -17.16
C MET A 1 12.71 8.37 -17.29
N ASP A 2 13.67 7.93 -18.10
CA ASP A 2 14.09 6.52 -18.08
C ASP A 2 14.67 6.15 -16.70
N LEU A 3 14.45 4.90 -16.27
CA LEU A 3 14.83 4.45 -14.93
C LEU A 3 16.35 4.28 -14.79
N ALA A 4 17.07 3.93 -15.86
CA ALA A 4 18.52 3.83 -15.84
C ALA A 4 19.14 5.23 -15.75
N ASP A 5 18.62 6.19 -16.51
CA ASP A 5 19.06 7.58 -16.46
C ASP A 5 18.83 8.18 -15.07
N ALA A 6 17.65 7.95 -14.48
CA ALA A 6 17.34 8.41 -13.12
C ALA A 6 18.30 7.81 -12.07
N LEU A 7 18.68 6.54 -12.22
CA LEU A 7 19.67 5.90 -11.36
C LEU A 7 21.09 6.43 -11.58
N GLY A 8 21.45 6.78 -12.81
CA GLY A 8 22.71 7.46 -13.14
C GLY A 8 22.78 8.82 -12.45
N LEU A 9 21.81 9.68 -12.75
CA LEU A 9 21.67 11.02 -12.14
C LEU A 9 21.73 10.96 -10.61
N ALA A 10 21.01 10.03 -10.00
CA ALA A 10 21.00 9.89 -8.55
C ALA A 10 22.36 9.49 -7.96
N ARG A 11 23.12 8.62 -8.64
CA ARG A 11 24.46 8.23 -8.18
C ARG A 11 25.44 9.39 -8.31
N ASP A 12 25.35 10.15 -9.41
CA ASP A 12 26.20 11.30 -9.66
C ASP A 12 25.97 12.38 -8.59
N LEU A 13 24.70 12.72 -8.31
CA LEU A 13 24.36 13.70 -7.27
C LEU A 13 24.75 13.23 -5.86
N VAL A 14 24.59 11.93 -5.54
CA VAL A 14 25.05 11.36 -4.26
C VAL A 14 26.57 11.52 -4.10
N ALA A 15 27.33 11.28 -5.18
CA ALA A 15 28.78 11.46 -5.17
C ALA A 15 29.18 12.93 -5.07
N GLU A 16 28.52 13.81 -5.84
CA GLU A 16 28.73 15.27 -5.83
C GLU A 16 28.57 15.86 -4.42
N HIS A 17 27.57 15.39 -3.66
CA HIS A 17 27.30 15.88 -2.31
C HIS A 17 28.06 15.11 -1.20
N GLY A 18 29.07 14.31 -1.55
CA GLY A 18 29.97 13.68 -0.58
C GLY A 18 29.32 12.60 0.29
N LEU A 19 28.21 12.01 -0.14
CA LEU A 19 27.51 10.95 0.59
C LEU A 19 28.18 9.58 0.37
N THR A 20 29.46 9.46 0.74
CA THR A 20 30.24 8.23 0.60
C THR A 20 29.58 7.06 1.35
N GLY A 21 29.46 5.91 0.68
CA GLY A 21 28.85 4.70 1.23
C GLY A 21 27.32 4.68 1.16
N TRP A 22 26.67 5.74 0.66
CA TRP A 22 25.25 5.72 0.34
C TRP A 22 24.99 5.03 -1.00
N ARG A 23 23.85 4.35 -1.11
CA ARG A 23 23.43 3.65 -2.32
C ARG A 23 22.10 4.18 -2.83
N VAL A 24 21.90 4.10 -4.13
CA VAL A 24 20.61 4.42 -4.77
C VAL A 24 19.88 3.13 -5.15
N THR A 25 18.58 3.08 -4.89
CA THR A 25 17.72 1.93 -5.23
C THR A 25 16.38 2.37 -5.82
N LEU A 26 15.74 1.47 -6.56
CA LEU A 26 14.36 1.62 -7.00
C LEU A 26 13.43 0.73 -6.18
N ASP A 27 12.25 1.24 -5.84
CA ASP A 27 11.17 0.48 -5.24
C ASP A 27 9.84 0.63 -5.99
N ARG A 28 8.81 -0.08 -5.52
CA ARG A 28 7.48 -0.15 -6.15
C ARG A 28 6.45 0.72 -5.40
N ALA A 29 6.87 1.70 -4.62
CA ALA A 29 5.96 2.65 -4.01
C ALA A 29 5.19 3.39 -5.11
N LYS A 30 3.92 3.75 -4.85
CA LYS A 30 3.05 4.46 -5.81
C LYS A 30 2.48 5.77 -5.25
N ARG A 31 2.87 6.09 -4.01
CA ARG A 31 2.38 7.25 -3.24
C ARG A 31 3.50 8.09 -2.61
N ARG A 32 4.76 7.69 -2.81
CA ARG A 32 5.94 8.34 -2.25
C ARG A 32 7.01 8.30 -3.33
N ALA A 33 7.52 9.45 -3.75
CA ALA A 33 8.49 9.57 -4.84
C ALA A 33 9.90 9.16 -4.41
N GLY A 34 10.39 9.68 -3.27
CA GLY A 34 11.72 9.42 -2.71
C GLY A 34 11.67 8.89 -1.27
N VAL A 35 12.75 8.27 -0.79
CA VAL A 35 12.96 7.98 0.63
C VAL A 35 14.43 7.91 0.98
N THR A 36 14.76 8.42 2.16
CA THR A 36 16.06 8.29 2.79
C THR A 36 16.00 7.24 3.91
N ARG A 37 16.82 6.20 3.80
CA ARG A 37 16.97 5.14 4.81
C ARG A 37 18.33 5.26 5.48
N PHE A 38 18.34 5.85 6.67
CA PHE A 38 19.57 6.20 7.40
C PHE A 38 20.36 4.96 7.87
N ASP A 39 19.65 3.97 8.39
CA ASP A 39 20.21 2.70 8.91
C ASP A 39 21.05 1.95 7.88
N SER A 40 20.55 1.92 6.65
CA SER A 40 21.12 1.18 5.52
C SER A 40 21.87 2.06 4.53
N ARG A 41 21.88 3.39 4.77
CA ARG A 41 22.44 4.44 3.91
C ARG A 41 21.94 4.29 2.47
N VAL A 42 20.62 4.32 2.30
CA VAL A 42 19.98 4.16 0.98
C VAL A 42 19.09 5.36 0.68
N ILE A 43 19.28 5.92 -0.51
CA ILE A 43 18.29 6.77 -1.18
C ILE A 43 17.47 5.86 -2.11
N GLY A 44 16.14 5.89 -1.95
CA GLY A 44 15.22 5.07 -2.72
C GLY A 44 14.28 5.92 -3.55
N LEU A 45 14.17 5.63 -4.84
CA LEU A 45 13.21 6.26 -5.74
C LEU A 45 12.07 5.28 -6.09
N SER A 46 10.86 5.81 -6.27
CA SER A 46 9.73 5.03 -6.75
C SER A 46 9.82 4.86 -8.26
N ALA A 47 10.09 3.64 -8.74
CA ALA A 47 10.13 3.38 -10.17
C ALA A 47 8.81 3.77 -10.88
N PRO A 48 7.62 3.46 -10.34
CA PRO A 48 6.36 3.88 -10.98
C PRO A 48 6.17 5.39 -11.08
N LEU A 49 6.69 6.19 -10.13
CA LEU A 49 6.55 7.65 -10.16
C LEU A 49 7.65 8.29 -11.02
N THR A 50 8.89 7.82 -10.91
CA THR A 50 10.02 8.29 -11.74
C THR A 50 9.76 8.12 -13.24
N ALA A 51 9.11 7.02 -13.62
CA ALA A 51 8.74 6.78 -15.02
C ALA A 51 7.71 7.79 -15.56
N LEU A 52 6.90 8.41 -14.68
CA LEU A 52 5.87 9.39 -15.06
C LEU A 52 6.35 10.83 -14.96
N ALA A 53 7.45 11.06 -14.26
CA ALA A 53 7.98 12.40 -13.95
C ALA A 53 8.99 12.87 -15.01
N GLY A 54 9.07 14.19 -15.20
CA GLY A 54 10.13 14.84 -15.97
C GLY A 54 11.49 14.74 -15.26
N GLU A 55 12.57 15.03 -15.98
CA GLU A 55 13.93 15.00 -15.40
C GLU A 55 14.07 15.95 -14.20
N ASP A 56 13.57 17.19 -14.31
CA ASP A 56 13.65 18.18 -13.23
C ASP A 56 12.92 17.73 -11.96
N GLU A 57 11.75 17.11 -12.09
CA GLU A 57 10.98 16.58 -10.96
C GLU A 57 11.70 15.40 -10.29
N VAL A 58 12.35 14.55 -11.09
CA VAL A 58 13.17 13.43 -10.60
C VAL A 58 14.41 13.96 -9.89
N ARG A 59 15.10 14.94 -10.49
CA ARG A 59 16.25 15.64 -9.90
C ARG A 59 15.87 16.26 -8.56
N ASP A 60 14.76 16.98 -8.50
CA ASP A 60 14.28 17.61 -7.27
C ASP A 60 13.98 16.56 -6.19
N THR A 61 13.37 15.43 -6.55
CA THR A 61 13.14 14.31 -5.64
C THR A 61 14.46 13.73 -5.12
N ILE A 62 15.48 13.57 -5.96
CA ILE A 62 16.78 13.07 -5.54
C ILE A 62 17.43 14.03 -4.55
N LEU A 63 17.47 15.32 -4.89
CA LEU A 63 18.07 16.36 -4.04
C LEU A 63 17.31 16.49 -2.71
N HIS A 64 15.99 16.32 -2.71
CA HIS A 64 15.18 16.26 -1.48
C HIS A 64 15.68 15.17 -0.53
N GLU A 65 15.92 13.96 -1.04
CA GLU A 65 16.43 12.84 -0.24
C GLU A 65 17.90 13.02 0.16
N ILE A 66 18.72 13.59 -0.72
CA ILE A 66 20.11 13.96 -0.38
C ILE A 66 20.13 14.98 0.75
N ALA A 67 19.25 15.98 0.74
CA ALA A 67 19.14 16.95 1.82
C ALA A 67 18.83 16.26 3.15
N HIS A 68 17.90 15.31 3.19
CA HIS A 68 17.63 14.49 4.38
C HIS A 68 18.87 13.72 4.83
N ALA A 69 19.59 13.09 3.90
CA ALA A 69 20.81 12.35 4.20
C ALA A 69 21.91 13.24 4.81
N LEU A 70 22.01 14.50 4.36
CA LEU A 70 22.99 15.48 4.83
C LEU A 70 22.66 16.02 6.23
N VAL A 71 21.38 16.34 6.50
CA VAL A 71 20.99 16.90 7.82
C VAL A 71 20.79 15.85 8.89
N GLY A 72 20.47 14.61 8.50
CA GLY A 72 20.30 13.49 9.40
C GLY A 72 18.87 13.30 9.95
N PRO A 73 18.60 12.15 10.62
CA PRO A 73 17.24 11.65 10.88
C PRO A 73 16.44 12.44 11.92
N ARG A 74 17.09 13.35 12.66
CA ARG A 74 16.41 14.20 13.65
C ARG A 74 15.70 15.40 13.00
N HIS A 75 16.06 15.70 11.76
CA HIS A 75 15.47 16.77 10.98
C HIS A 75 14.45 16.17 10.02
N GLY A 76 13.18 16.51 10.23
CA GLY A 76 12.16 16.34 9.20
C GLY A 76 12.29 17.47 8.16
N HIS A 77 11.18 17.93 7.61
CA HIS A 77 11.15 19.10 6.72
C HIS A 77 11.22 20.43 7.49
N ASP A 78 12.14 20.55 8.45
CA ASP A 78 12.32 21.76 9.27
C ASP A 78 13.14 22.85 8.55
N ALA A 79 13.43 23.95 9.26
CA ALA A 79 14.20 25.06 8.70
C ALA A 79 15.64 24.67 8.33
N THR A 80 16.25 23.72 9.04
CA THR A 80 17.60 23.24 8.73
C THR A 80 17.59 22.41 7.46
N TRP A 81 16.67 21.44 7.35
CA TRP A 81 16.46 20.69 6.12
C TRP A 81 16.17 21.60 4.94
N ARG A 82 15.25 22.56 5.09
CA ARG A 82 14.86 23.44 3.99
C ARG A 82 16.01 24.32 3.50
N ARG A 83 16.83 24.86 4.41
CA ARG A 83 18.04 25.60 4.03
C ARG A 83 19.00 24.73 3.23
N THR A 84 19.27 23.50 3.71
CA THR A 84 20.15 22.56 3.01
C THR A 84 19.59 22.20 1.63
N ALA A 85 18.30 21.86 1.54
CA ALA A 85 17.61 21.54 0.29
C ALA A 85 17.76 22.67 -0.74
N LEU A 86 17.44 23.91 -0.36
CA LEU A 86 17.60 25.08 -1.24
C LEU A 86 19.07 25.29 -1.66
N SER A 87 20.03 25.09 -0.74
CA SER A 87 21.45 25.30 -1.03
C SER A 87 22.04 24.30 -2.04
N ILE A 88 21.43 23.12 -2.19
CA ILE A 88 21.84 22.09 -3.16
C ILE A 88 20.96 22.08 -4.41
N GLY A 89 20.10 23.09 -4.58
CA GLY A 89 19.25 23.24 -5.76
C GLY A 89 17.93 22.45 -5.74
N CYS A 90 17.51 21.92 -4.59
CA CYS A 90 16.14 21.43 -4.41
C CYS A 90 15.18 22.61 -4.22
N SER A 91 13.93 22.46 -4.66
CA SER A 91 12.82 23.38 -4.43
C SER A 91 12.55 23.67 -2.95
N GLY A 92 12.91 22.72 -2.06
CA GLY A 92 12.57 22.79 -0.64
C GLY A 92 11.09 22.52 -0.36
N GLU A 93 10.32 22.08 -1.36
CA GLU A 93 8.93 21.69 -1.20
C GLU A 93 8.84 20.32 -0.51
N ARG A 94 7.87 20.21 0.39
CA ARG A 94 7.68 18.97 1.18
C ARG A 94 7.01 17.87 0.38
N CYS A 95 6.05 18.25 -0.46
CA CYS A 95 5.16 17.33 -1.14
C CYS A 95 5.25 17.56 -2.64
N VAL A 96 5.25 16.46 -3.39
CA VAL A 96 4.95 16.49 -4.82
C VAL A 96 3.56 17.12 -5.00
N PRO A 97 3.36 17.98 -6.02
CA PRO A 97 2.06 18.59 -6.32
C PRO A 97 0.91 17.57 -6.37
N ALA A 98 -0.27 18.01 -5.97
CA ALA A 98 -1.44 17.11 -5.88
C ALA A 98 -1.91 16.60 -7.26
N ASP A 99 -1.69 17.43 -8.28
CA ASP A 99 -2.01 17.22 -9.69
C ASP A 99 -0.89 16.50 -10.48
N ALA A 100 0.27 16.25 -9.86
CA ALA A 100 1.35 15.51 -10.48
C ALA A 100 0.86 14.12 -10.96
N PRO A 101 1.34 13.63 -12.12
CA PRO A 101 0.96 12.33 -12.66
C PRO A 101 1.14 11.21 -11.63
N ARG A 102 0.12 10.36 -11.49
CA ARG A 102 0.16 9.19 -10.60
C ARG A 102 -0.06 7.91 -11.38
N PRO A 103 0.55 6.78 -10.94
CA PRO A 103 0.24 5.49 -11.51
C PRO A 103 -1.26 5.24 -11.43
N VAL A 104 -1.84 4.78 -12.53
CA VAL A 104 -3.27 4.46 -12.58
C VAL A 104 -3.58 3.42 -11.50
N GLU A 105 -4.67 3.64 -10.78
CA GLU A 105 -5.18 2.70 -9.81
C GLU A 105 -5.96 1.59 -10.55
N PRO A 106 -5.43 0.34 -10.63
CA PRO A 106 -6.05 -0.72 -11.41
C PRO A 106 -7.43 -1.10 -10.89
N TRP A 107 -7.69 -0.93 -9.59
CA TRP A 107 -8.99 -1.20 -9.01
C TRP A 107 -9.76 0.10 -8.84
N GLN A 108 -10.93 0.19 -9.44
CA GLN A 108 -11.79 1.36 -9.34
C GLN A 108 -13.14 0.97 -8.74
N GLY A 109 -13.43 1.52 -7.56
CA GLY A 109 -14.72 1.36 -6.90
C GLY A 109 -15.66 2.50 -7.27
N THR A 110 -16.94 2.21 -7.48
CA THR A 110 -17.99 3.21 -7.75
C THR A 110 -19.22 2.92 -6.88
N CYS A 111 -19.76 3.94 -6.21
CA CYS A 111 -21.01 3.81 -5.45
C CYS A 111 -22.23 4.13 -6.33
N PRO A 112 -23.47 3.81 -5.88
CA PRO A 112 -24.68 4.14 -6.65
C PRO A 112 -24.85 5.63 -6.98
N ALA A 113 -24.29 6.53 -6.16
CA ALA A 113 -24.29 7.98 -6.42
C ALA A 113 -23.16 8.45 -7.36
N GLY A 114 -22.39 7.53 -7.97
CA GLY A 114 -21.33 7.86 -8.93
C GLY A 114 -19.97 8.23 -8.34
N HIS A 115 -19.84 8.39 -7.01
CA HIS A 115 -18.54 8.64 -6.39
C HIS A 115 -17.56 7.47 -6.59
N THR A 116 -16.30 7.82 -6.86
CA THR A 116 -15.23 6.87 -7.17
C THR A 116 -14.19 6.76 -6.05
N ALA A 117 -13.61 5.57 -5.90
CA ALA A 117 -12.47 5.30 -5.02
C ALA A 117 -11.50 4.32 -5.67
N GLY A 118 -10.31 4.79 -6.05
CA GLY A 118 -9.28 3.94 -6.64
C GLY A 118 -8.45 3.19 -5.59
N ARG A 119 -7.88 2.05 -5.99
CA ARG A 119 -6.92 1.26 -5.21
C ARG A 119 -5.86 0.62 -6.11
N HIS A 120 -4.63 0.56 -5.58
CA HIS A 120 -3.57 -0.24 -6.20
C HIS A 120 -3.57 -1.72 -5.85
N ARG A 121 -4.34 -2.14 -4.85
CA ARG A 121 -4.42 -3.53 -4.39
C ARG A 121 -5.85 -4.03 -4.50
N ARG A 122 -5.99 -5.33 -4.77
CA ARG A 122 -7.25 -6.05 -4.75
C ARG A 122 -8.04 -5.72 -3.47
N PRO A 123 -9.33 -5.36 -3.55
CA PRO A 123 -10.18 -5.18 -2.39
C PRO A 123 -10.27 -6.49 -1.59
N GLU A 124 -9.91 -6.43 -0.30
CA GLU A 124 -9.99 -7.59 0.61
C GLU A 124 -11.18 -7.51 1.57
N ARG A 125 -11.85 -6.37 1.63
CA ARG A 125 -12.95 -6.07 2.55
C ARG A 125 -14.02 -5.27 1.84
N VAL A 126 -15.27 -5.47 2.24
CA VAL A 126 -16.40 -4.67 1.75
C VAL A 126 -16.24 -3.23 2.24
N VAL A 127 -16.43 -2.28 1.33
CA VAL A 127 -16.27 -0.85 1.61
C VAL A 127 -17.47 -0.10 1.06
N THR A 128 -17.97 0.83 1.85
CA THR A 128 -19.06 1.74 1.48
C THR A 128 -18.51 3.14 1.27
N CYS A 129 -19.22 3.96 0.51
CA CYS A 129 -18.77 5.30 0.16
C CYS A 129 -18.77 6.22 1.39
N ALA A 130 -17.57 6.63 1.80
CA ALA A 130 -17.39 7.57 2.91
C ALA A 130 -17.89 8.99 2.60
N ARG A 131 -18.12 9.35 1.32
CA ARG A 131 -18.74 10.63 0.96
C ARG A 131 -20.25 10.60 1.15
N CYS A 132 -20.89 9.46 0.84
CA CYS A 132 -22.34 9.30 1.01
C CYS A 132 -22.72 9.09 2.48
N ALA A 133 -21.91 8.35 3.24
CA ALA A 133 -22.11 8.15 4.67
C ALA A 133 -20.81 8.36 5.46
N PRO A 134 -20.42 9.62 5.75
CA PRO A 134 -19.20 9.92 6.50
C PRO A 134 -19.18 9.24 7.87
N GLY A 135 -18.10 8.50 8.13
CA GLY A 135 -17.89 7.81 9.41
C GLY A 135 -18.84 6.63 9.68
N ARG A 136 -19.71 6.26 8.73
CA ARG A 136 -20.68 5.18 8.90
C ARG A 136 -20.55 4.15 7.78
N PHE A 137 -20.83 2.90 8.13
CA PHE A 137 -20.93 1.81 7.16
C PHE A 137 -22.40 1.65 6.78
N ASP A 138 -22.71 1.76 5.49
CA ASP A 138 -24.07 1.63 4.96
C ASP A 138 -24.05 0.93 3.58
N LEU A 139 -24.72 -0.22 3.50
CA LEU A 139 -24.79 -1.04 2.28
C LEU A 139 -25.50 -0.33 1.12
N ALA A 140 -26.36 0.65 1.39
CA ALA A 140 -26.95 1.50 0.35
C ALA A 140 -25.88 2.27 -0.45
N HIS A 141 -24.65 2.35 0.07
CA HIS A 141 -23.53 3.05 -0.54
C HIS A 141 -22.35 2.12 -0.85
N LEU A 142 -22.62 0.83 -1.03
CA LEU A 142 -21.63 -0.17 -1.40
C LEU A 142 -20.84 0.24 -2.65
N LEU A 143 -19.51 0.11 -2.60
CA LEU A 143 -18.65 0.26 -3.77
C LEU A 143 -18.65 -1.03 -4.59
N THR A 144 -19.05 -0.93 -5.86
CA THR A 144 -18.84 -1.98 -6.87
C THR A 144 -17.51 -1.75 -7.58
N TRP A 145 -16.78 -2.82 -7.88
CA TRP A 145 -15.39 -2.72 -8.34
C TRP A 145 -15.25 -3.06 -9.81
N SER A 146 -14.35 -2.36 -10.49
CA SER A 146 -13.75 -2.77 -11.75
C SER A 146 -12.24 -2.97 -11.59
N HIS A 147 -11.66 -3.81 -12.44
CA HIS A 147 -10.22 -4.03 -12.54
C HIS A 147 -9.76 -3.73 -13.96
N HIS A 148 -8.88 -2.74 -14.13
CA HIS A 148 -8.45 -2.22 -15.44
C HIS A 148 -9.63 -1.90 -16.37
N GLY A 149 -10.65 -1.23 -15.83
CA GLY A 149 -11.85 -0.81 -16.57
C GLY A 149 -12.88 -1.91 -16.84
N ARG A 150 -12.58 -3.17 -16.51
CA ARG A 150 -13.53 -4.28 -16.64
C ARG A 150 -14.26 -4.52 -15.32
N PRO A 151 -15.59 -4.69 -15.29
CA PRO A 151 -16.31 -5.06 -14.08
C PRO A 151 -15.64 -6.27 -13.40
N ALA A 152 -15.41 -6.18 -12.09
CA ALA A 152 -14.74 -7.24 -11.36
C ALA A 152 -15.70 -8.42 -11.17
N THR A 153 -15.27 -9.61 -11.60
CA THR A 153 -16.01 -10.85 -11.36
C THR A 153 -15.72 -11.39 -9.96
N ALA A 154 -16.48 -12.40 -9.53
CA ALA A 154 -16.24 -13.05 -8.24
C ALA A 154 -14.81 -13.62 -8.14
N GLU A 155 -14.31 -14.24 -9.20
CA GLU A 155 -12.97 -14.84 -9.26
C GLU A 155 -11.86 -13.78 -9.10
N MET A 156 -12.13 -12.56 -9.58
CA MET A 156 -11.23 -11.42 -9.44
C MET A 156 -11.25 -10.80 -8.04
N LEU A 157 -12.33 -10.93 -7.27
CA LEU A 157 -12.51 -10.32 -5.94
C LEU A 157 -12.01 -11.23 -4.82
N HIS A 158 -11.40 -10.67 -3.78
CA HIS A 158 -10.74 -11.49 -2.76
C HIS A 158 -11.77 -12.37 -2.02
N PRO A 159 -11.46 -13.63 -1.65
CA PRO A 159 -12.44 -14.49 -0.97
C PRO A 159 -13.04 -13.88 0.30
N ASN A 160 -12.24 -13.15 1.09
CA ASN A 160 -12.75 -12.37 2.23
C ASN A 160 -13.79 -11.31 1.83
N TYR A 161 -13.60 -10.63 0.70
CA TYR A 161 -14.54 -9.63 0.21
C TYR A 161 -15.89 -10.28 -0.09
N LEU A 162 -15.86 -11.40 -0.83
CA LEU A 162 -17.08 -12.12 -1.21
C LEU A 162 -17.83 -12.66 0.01
N ALA A 163 -17.13 -13.35 0.92
CA ALA A 163 -17.77 -13.87 2.12
C ALA A 163 -18.28 -12.77 3.06
N GLU A 164 -17.59 -11.63 3.14
CA GLU A 164 -18.09 -10.48 3.89
C GLU A 164 -19.34 -9.89 3.22
N LEU A 165 -19.36 -9.79 1.87
CA LEU A 165 -20.51 -9.29 1.11
C LEU A 165 -21.73 -10.20 1.28
N GLU A 166 -21.57 -11.51 1.15
CA GLU A 166 -22.65 -12.50 1.35
C GLU A 166 -23.23 -12.43 2.76
N ARG A 167 -22.37 -12.35 3.79
CA ARG A 167 -22.83 -12.22 5.19
C ARG A 167 -23.59 -10.92 5.43
N LEU A 168 -23.08 -9.81 4.89
CA LEU A 168 -23.73 -8.51 5.01
C LEU A 168 -25.08 -8.49 4.31
N ALA A 169 -25.19 -9.09 3.12
CA ALA A 169 -26.45 -9.26 2.41
C ALA A 169 -27.46 -10.12 3.20
N ALA A 170 -26.97 -11.11 3.96
CA ALA A 170 -27.77 -11.93 4.86
C ALA A 170 -28.06 -11.28 6.24
N GLY A 171 -27.65 -10.02 6.46
CA GLY A 171 -27.83 -9.33 7.75
C GLY A 171 -27.00 -9.89 8.90
N GLN A 172 -25.98 -10.70 8.61
CA GLN A 172 -25.16 -11.38 9.61
C GLN A 172 -23.98 -10.51 10.04
N ARG A 173 -23.68 -10.51 11.35
CA ARG A 173 -22.46 -9.89 11.89
C ARG A 173 -21.24 -10.78 11.63
N MET A 174 -20.13 -10.16 11.25
CA MET A 174 -18.85 -10.88 11.18
C MET A 174 -18.39 -11.29 12.58
N ARG A 175 -18.34 -12.61 12.83
CA ARG A 175 -17.63 -13.17 13.99
C ARG A 175 -16.16 -13.33 13.64
N VAL A 176 -15.31 -12.48 14.21
CA VAL A 176 -13.87 -12.55 14.03
C VAL A 176 -13.25 -13.29 15.21
N LEU A 177 -12.52 -14.36 14.94
CA LEU A 177 -11.88 -15.17 15.97
C LEU A 177 -10.62 -14.49 16.52
N GLY A 178 -10.48 -14.52 17.84
CA GLY A 178 -9.29 -14.11 18.58
C GLY A 178 -8.32 -15.28 18.83
N PRO A 179 -7.08 -14.99 19.27
CA PRO A 179 -6.14 -16.02 19.70
C PRO A 179 -6.74 -16.98 20.73
N GLY A 180 -6.42 -18.27 20.62
CA GLY A 180 -6.95 -19.34 21.48
C GLY A 180 -8.27 -19.95 21.01
N GLN A 181 -9.06 -19.24 20.19
CA GLN A 181 -10.30 -19.79 19.63
C GLN A 181 -10.03 -20.81 18.52
N ARG A 182 -10.95 -21.75 18.32
CA ARG A 182 -10.83 -22.82 17.33
C ARG A 182 -11.61 -22.49 16.06
N ALA A 183 -11.11 -22.96 14.93
CA ALA A 183 -11.75 -22.82 13.63
C ALA A 183 -11.54 -24.07 12.78
N ARG A 184 -12.54 -24.44 11.98
CA ARG A 184 -12.45 -25.47 10.95
C ARG A 184 -12.13 -24.82 9.61
N ILE A 185 -11.17 -25.36 8.87
CA ILE A 185 -10.82 -24.90 7.54
C ILE A 185 -11.85 -25.41 6.54
N ILE A 186 -12.48 -24.51 5.80
CA ILE A 186 -13.50 -24.84 4.78
C ILE A 186 -13.00 -24.60 3.35
N VAL A 187 -11.82 -24.00 3.18
CA VAL A 187 -11.19 -23.89 1.86
C VAL A 187 -10.75 -25.28 1.39
N GLY A 188 -11.04 -25.59 0.12
CA GLY A 188 -10.59 -26.82 -0.51
C GLY A 188 -9.06 -26.98 -0.50
N GLY A 189 -8.60 -28.24 -0.55
CA GLY A 189 -7.18 -28.60 -0.55
C GLY A 189 -6.80 -29.49 0.62
N ARG A 190 -5.48 -29.68 0.83
CA ARG A 190 -4.92 -30.66 1.78
C ARG A 190 -5.43 -30.55 3.21
N TYR A 191 -5.80 -29.35 3.65
CA TYR A 191 -6.21 -29.08 5.03
C TYR A 191 -7.71 -28.84 5.19
N ALA A 192 -8.52 -29.09 4.15
CA ALA A 192 -9.96 -29.00 4.23
C ALA A 192 -10.52 -29.89 5.36
N GLY A 193 -11.47 -29.36 6.13
CA GLY A 193 -12.05 -30.03 7.30
C GLY A 193 -11.17 -30.06 8.55
N SER A 194 -9.89 -29.68 8.46
CA SER A 194 -9.00 -29.66 9.62
C SER A 194 -9.40 -28.58 10.62
N VAL A 195 -9.36 -28.91 11.92
CA VAL A 195 -9.59 -27.94 13.01
C VAL A 195 -8.27 -27.46 13.57
N GLY A 196 -8.11 -26.15 13.69
CA GLY A 196 -6.94 -25.52 14.26
C GLY A 196 -7.28 -24.45 15.30
N THR A 197 -6.27 -24.07 16.08
CA THR A 197 -6.37 -22.98 17.06
C THR A 197 -5.77 -21.71 16.49
N VAL A 198 -6.47 -20.57 16.60
CA VAL A 198 -5.95 -19.27 16.19
C VAL A 198 -4.77 -18.90 17.08
N VAL A 199 -3.59 -18.80 16.49
CA VAL A 199 -2.37 -18.33 17.19
C VAL A 199 -2.29 -16.81 17.11
N LYS A 200 -2.62 -16.26 15.94
CA LYS A 200 -2.56 -14.82 15.68
C LYS A 200 -3.62 -14.44 14.66
N ARG A 201 -4.32 -13.34 14.94
CA ARG A 201 -5.18 -12.67 13.97
C ARG A 201 -4.38 -11.62 13.20
N GLY A 202 -4.22 -11.83 11.89
CA GLY A 202 -3.71 -10.81 10.98
C GLY A 202 -4.79 -9.80 10.59
N ARG A 203 -4.46 -8.86 9.69
CA ARG A 203 -5.42 -7.87 9.21
C ARG A 203 -6.56 -8.50 8.37
N THR A 204 -6.25 -9.57 7.63
CA THR A 204 -7.18 -10.22 6.68
C THR A 204 -7.11 -11.75 6.68
N ARG A 205 -6.50 -12.35 7.70
CA ARG A 205 -6.25 -13.80 7.77
C ARG A 205 -6.00 -14.26 9.20
N TYR A 206 -6.27 -15.54 9.45
CA TYR A 206 -5.85 -16.24 10.67
C TYR A 206 -4.54 -16.97 10.43
N HIS A 207 -3.70 -17.01 11.46
CA HIS A 207 -2.65 -18.01 11.60
C HIS A 207 -3.20 -19.13 12.48
N LEU A 208 -3.52 -20.28 11.89
CA LEU A 208 -4.10 -21.44 12.57
C LEU A 208 -3.02 -22.48 12.85
N ARG A 209 -2.90 -22.90 14.10
CA ARG A 209 -2.11 -24.08 14.46
C ARG A 209 -2.94 -25.34 14.21
N VAL A 210 -2.52 -26.16 13.26
CA VAL A 210 -3.10 -27.47 12.93
C VAL A 210 -2.00 -28.51 13.14
N GLY A 211 -2.13 -29.30 14.21
CA GLY A 211 -1.04 -30.17 14.67
C GLY A 211 0.25 -29.38 14.93
N ARG A 212 1.34 -29.78 14.27
CA ARG A 212 2.67 -29.13 14.38
C ARG A 212 2.88 -27.94 13.43
N GLN A 213 1.94 -27.68 12.53
CA GLN A 213 2.08 -26.64 11.50
C GLN A 213 1.28 -25.39 11.86
N VAL A 214 1.75 -24.22 11.40
CA VAL A 214 0.99 -22.97 11.43
C VAL A 214 0.62 -22.60 10.00
N LEU A 215 -0.68 -22.68 9.70
CA LEU A 215 -1.25 -22.37 8.40
C LEU A 215 -1.77 -20.94 8.39
N THR A 216 -1.71 -20.31 7.22
CA THR A 216 -2.31 -18.99 6.99
C THR A 216 -3.58 -19.17 6.17
N VAL A 217 -4.73 -18.81 6.74
CA VAL A 217 -6.04 -19.00 6.11
C VAL A 217 -6.80 -17.67 6.09
N PRO A 218 -7.41 -17.26 4.95
CA PRO A 218 -8.30 -16.09 4.92
C PRO A 218 -9.42 -16.23 5.93
N PHE A 219 -9.98 -15.10 6.40
CA PHE A 219 -11.12 -15.14 7.34
C PHE A 219 -12.33 -15.88 6.77
N ALA A 220 -12.59 -15.73 5.47
CA ALA A 220 -13.63 -16.46 4.75
C ALA A 220 -13.36 -17.97 4.69
N GLY A 221 -12.10 -18.39 4.85
CA GLY A 221 -11.68 -19.77 4.67
C GLY A 221 -11.88 -20.65 5.89
N VAL A 222 -12.53 -20.15 6.93
CA VAL A 222 -12.74 -20.88 8.17
C VAL A 222 -14.13 -20.63 8.74
N GLU A 223 -14.62 -21.58 9.52
CA GLU A 223 -15.79 -21.43 10.37
C GLU A 223 -15.43 -21.64 11.86
N PRO A 224 -16.09 -20.95 12.81
CA PRO A 224 -15.94 -21.25 14.23
C PRO A 224 -16.35 -22.70 14.55
N VAL A 225 -15.65 -23.31 15.51
CA VAL A 225 -16.01 -24.62 16.10
C VAL A 225 -16.52 -24.41 17.51
#